data_AF-A0A4U0WL09-F1
#
_entry.id   AF-A0A4U0WL09-F1
#
_cell.length_a   1.000
_cell.length_b   1.000
_cell.length_c   1.000
_cell.angle_alpha   90.00
_cell.angle_beta   90.00
_cell.angle_gamma   90.00
#
_symmetry.space_group_name_H-M   'P 1'
#
loop_
_entity.id
_entity.type
_entity.pdbx_description
1 polymer ?
#
loop_
_entity_poly.entity_id
_entity_poly.type
_entity_poly.pdbx_seq_one_letter_code
_entity_poly.pdbx_strand_id
1 'polypeptide(L)' 'MRVDTTLTVAGLAGLSLAAPPGYQSKNSTYYNPIIPGFHPDPSCIFLKEWDNTFFCASSSFLAFPAMPIHASKDLVNWKL' A
#
# COMPACT_ATOMS: atom_id res chain seq x y z
N MET A 1 4.25 -56.05 45.99
CA MET A 1 3.50 -55.73 44.76
C MET A 1 2.43 -54.73 45.15
N ARG A 2 2.38 -53.47 44.72
CA ARG A 2 3.01 -52.73 43.63
C ARG A 2 3.34 -51.31 44.15
N VAL A 3 4.48 -50.79 43.73
CA VAL A 3 4.76 -49.35 43.65
C VAL A 3 4.00 -48.86 42.44
N ASP A 4 3.23 -47.77 42.54
CA ASP A 4 2.82 -46.98 41.37
C ASP A 4 2.63 -45.50 41.77
N THR A 5 3.75 -44.79 41.70
CA THR A 5 3.87 -43.33 41.59
C THR A 5 3.34 -42.91 40.22
N THR A 6 2.32 -42.07 40.13
CA THR A 6 2.01 -41.32 38.89
C THR A 6 1.48 -39.92 39.21
N LEU A 7 2.35 -38.93 38.99
CA LEU A 7 2.08 -37.50 38.96
C LEU A 7 1.35 -37.20 37.64
N THR A 8 0.07 -36.86 37.68
CA THR A 8 -0.67 -36.39 36.50
C THR A 8 -0.26 -34.95 36.18
N VAL A 9 0.54 -34.78 35.13
CA VAL A 9 0.82 -33.50 34.48
C VAL A 9 -0.47 -33.04 33.78
N ALA A 10 -1.16 -32.04 34.34
CA ALA A 10 -2.24 -31.36 33.65
C ALA A 10 -1.65 -30.57 32.48
N GLY A 11 -1.95 -31.03 31.26
CA GLY A 11 -1.45 -30.46 30.02
C GLY A 11 -1.84 -29.00 29.87
N LEU A 12 -0.85 -28.16 29.57
CA LEU A 12 -1.03 -26.81 29.04
C LEU A 12 -1.77 -26.93 27.69
N ALA A 13 -3.09 -26.86 27.72
CA ALA A 13 -3.90 -26.66 26.53
C ALA A 13 -3.52 -25.29 25.94
N GLY A 14 -2.94 -25.33 24.75
CA GLY A 14 -2.27 -24.20 24.11
C GLY A 14 -3.17 -22.98 23.99
N LEU A 15 -2.73 -21.88 24.59
CA LEU A 15 -3.08 -20.53 24.13
C LEU A 15 -2.53 -20.38 22.72
N SER A 16 -3.34 -20.70 21.71
CA SER A 16 -3.14 -20.15 20.37
C SER A 16 -3.33 -18.65 20.48
N LEU A 17 -2.21 -17.92 20.56
CA LEU A 17 -2.19 -16.51 20.21
C LEU A 17 -2.68 -16.43 18.76
N ALA A 18 -3.96 -16.09 18.59
CA ALA A 18 -4.49 -15.73 17.29
C ALA A 18 -3.61 -14.59 16.77
N ALA A 19 -2.77 -14.89 15.77
CA ALA A 19 -1.99 -13.88 15.10
C ALA A 19 -2.95 -12.77 14.67
N PRO A 20 -2.63 -11.48 14.90
CA PRO A 20 -3.44 -10.39 14.38
C PRO A 20 -3.65 -10.65 12.90
N PRO A 21 -4.86 -10.43 12.35
CA PRO A 21 -5.13 -10.72 10.94
C PRO A 21 -4.04 -10.06 10.11
N GLY A 22 -3.16 -10.90 9.57
CA GLY A 22 -2.01 -10.44 8.82
C GLY A 22 -2.54 -9.58 7.69
N TYR A 23 -1.98 -8.39 7.54
CA TYR A 23 -2.26 -7.53 6.39
C TYR A 23 -1.96 -8.35 5.14
N GLN A 24 -3.00 -8.92 4.51
CA GLN A 24 -2.84 -9.62 3.25
C GLN A 24 -2.47 -8.55 2.23
N SER A 25 -1.18 -8.48 1.91
CA SER A 25 -0.69 -7.74 0.77
C SER A 25 -1.32 -8.37 -0.46
N LYS A 26 -2.43 -7.80 -0.91
CA LYS A 26 -3.06 -8.16 -2.17
C LYS A 26 -2.03 -7.86 -3.25
N ASN A 27 -1.59 -8.87 -4.00
CA ASN A 27 -0.69 -8.65 -5.14
C ASN A 27 -1.33 -7.60 -6.07
N SER A 28 -0.71 -6.43 -6.12
CA SER A 28 -1.14 -5.31 -6.95
C SER A 28 -0.15 -5.15 -8.09
N THR A 29 -0.65 -5.32 -9.31
CA THR A 29 0.13 -5.17 -10.54
C THR A 29 -0.44 -4.03 -11.36
N TYR A 30 0.41 -3.27 -12.04
CA TYR A 30 0.00 -2.24 -12.98
C TYR A 30 0.78 -2.39 -14.28
N TYR A 31 0.28 -1.77 -15.34
CA TYR A 31 0.96 -1.70 -16.63
C TYR A 31 1.51 -0.29 -16.86
N ASN A 32 2.76 -0.23 -17.30
CA ASN A 32 3.38 1.02 -17.72
C ASN A 32 2.90 1.40 -19.14
N PRO A 33 2.78 2.70 -19.50
CA PRO A 33 2.95 3.91 -18.69
C PRO A 33 1.79 4.20 -17.71
N ILE A 34 2.10 4.69 -16.50
CA ILE A 34 1.09 5.06 -15.48
C ILE A 34 0.29 6.33 -15.85
N ILE A 35 0.87 7.22 -16.64
CA ILE A 35 0.19 8.37 -17.24
C ILE A 35 0.52 8.37 -18.73
N PRO A 36 -0.32 7.79 -19.59
CA PRO A 36 -0.08 7.76 -21.04
C PRO A 36 -0.26 9.15 -21.68
N GLY A 37 0.29 9.34 -22.87
CA GLY A 37 0.10 10.54 -23.69
C GLY A 37 1.09 11.67 -23.40
N PHE A 38 0.64 12.92 -23.58
CA PHE A 38 1.49 14.12 -23.50
C PHE A 38 1.64 14.62 -22.07
N HIS A 39 2.46 13.91 -21.28
CA HIS A 39 2.78 14.25 -19.90
C HIS A 39 4.29 14.15 -19.64
N PRO A 40 5.11 14.98 -20.32
CA PRO A 40 6.56 14.94 -20.18
C PRO A 40 7.04 15.51 -18.83
N ASP A 41 8.25 15.12 -18.45
CA ASP A 41 8.98 15.60 -17.27
C ASP A 41 8.19 15.51 -15.94
N PRO A 42 7.63 14.34 -15.57
CA PRO A 42 6.84 14.21 -14.35
C PRO A 42 7.68 14.50 -13.11
N SER A 43 7.23 15.48 -12.32
CA SER A 43 7.82 15.84 -11.03
C SER A 43 6.76 15.75 -9.94
N CYS A 44 6.97 14.89 -8.96
CA CYS A 44 5.91 14.45 -8.03
C CYS A 44 6.26 14.67 -6.56
N ILE A 45 5.24 14.93 -5.75
CA ILE A 45 5.33 15.07 -4.29
C ILE A 45 4.15 14.37 -3.61
N PHE A 46 4.36 13.93 -2.37
CA PHE A 46 3.31 13.33 -1.52
C PHE A 46 2.92 14.31 -0.41
N LEU A 47 1.62 14.59 -0.29
CA LEU A 47 1.07 15.48 0.73
C LEU A 47 0.13 14.69 1.64
N LYS A 48 0.57 14.46 2.87
CA LYS A 48 -0.22 13.72 3.86
C LYS A 48 -1.46 14.51 4.30
N GLU A 49 -1.31 15.83 4.43
CA GLU A 49 -2.35 16.77 4.85
C GLU A 49 -3.48 16.88 3.83
N TRP A 50 -3.20 16.52 2.58
CA TRP A 50 -4.17 16.44 1.49
C TRP A 50 -4.69 15.01 1.31
N ASP A 51 -5.21 14.41 2.38
CA ASP A 51 -5.83 13.08 2.34
C ASP A 51 -4.93 12.00 1.73
N ASN A 52 -3.64 12.03 2.11
CA ASN A 52 -2.60 11.12 1.60
C ASN A 52 -2.54 11.11 0.05
N THR A 53 -2.49 12.28 -0.58
CA THR A 53 -2.52 12.41 -2.04
C THR A 53 -1.14 12.70 -2.62
N PHE A 54 -0.84 12.06 -3.74
CA PHE A 54 0.29 12.38 -4.61
C PHE A 54 -0.15 13.39 -5.65
N PHE A 55 0.69 14.41 -5.86
CA PHE A 55 0.54 15.37 -6.94
C PHE A 55 1.75 15.30 -7.85
N CYS A 56 1.53 15.27 -9.15
CA CYS A 56 2.58 15.31 -10.17
C CYS A 56 2.31 16.45 -11.14
N ALA A 57 3.32 17.29 -11.36
CA ALA A 57 3.30 18.28 -12.42
C ALA A 57 3.98 17.70 -13.68
N SER A 58 3.51 18.12 -14.85
CA SER A 58 4.13 17.80 -16.15
C SER A 58 4.38 19.06 -16.97
N SER A 59 5.41 19.04 -17.82
CA SER A 59 5.71 20.15 -18.73
C SER A 59 4.63 20.25 -19.81
N SER A 60 4.07 21.45 -20.05
CA SER A 60 3.12 21.69 -21.16
C SER A 60 3.74 22.39 -22.37
N PHE A 61 5.02 22.72 -22.30
CA PHE A 61 5.72 23.58 -23.27
C PHE A 61 4.92 24.85 -23.58
N LEU A 62 4.41 25.00 -24.80
CA LEU A 62 3.66 26.16 -25.27
C LEU A 62 2.14 25.99 -25.13
N ALA A 63 1.64 24.85 -24.65
CA ALA A 63 0.22 24.60 -24.49
C ALA A 63 -0.34 25.35 -23.26
N PHE A 64 -1.55 25.91 -23.43
CA PHE A 64 -2.29 26.63 -22.40
C PHE A 64 -3.66 25.95 -22.15
N PRO A 65 -4.13 25.78 -20.90
CA PRO A 65 -3.48 26.19 -19.65
C PRO A 65 -2.16 25.44 -19.37
N ALA A 66 -1.20 26.15 -18.79
CA ALA A 66 0.15 25.64 -18.58
C ALA A 66 0.28 24.79 -17.30
N MET A 67 1.30 23.92 -17.25
CA MET A 67 1.65 23.08 -16.10
C MET A 67 0.48 22.23 -15.54
N PRO A 68 0.01 21.21 -16.28
CA PRO A 68 -0.99 20.26 -15.77
C PRO A 68 -0.52 19.59 -14.47
N ILE A 69 -1.41 19.53 -13.47
CA ILE A 69 -1.15 18.92 -12.16
C ILE A 69 -2.09 17.74 -11.97
N HIS A 70 -1.56 16.52 -11.96
CA HIS A 70 -2.32 15.30 -11.74
C HIS A 70 -2.34 14.91 -10.26
N ALA A 71 -3.47 14.42 -9.79
CA ALA A 71 -3.65 13.89 -8.44
C ALA A 71 -3.90 12.37 -8.46
N SER A 72 -3.30 11.65 -7.51
CA SER A 72 -3.52 10.22 -7.31
C SER A 72 -3.39 9.83 -5.83
N LYS A 73 -4.06 8.76 -5.42
CA LYS A 73 -3.90 8.16 -4.09
C LYS A 73 -3.14 6.83 -4.10
N ASP A 74 -2.93 6.26 -5.27
CA ASP A 74 -2.40 4.91 -5.45
C ASP A 74 -1.23 4.84 -6.44
N LEU A 75 -0.78 6.00 -6.96
CA LEU A 75 0.27 6.16 -7.98
C LEU A 75 -0.03 5.49 -9.34
N VAL A 76 -1.23 4.93 -9.52
CA VAL A 76 -1.63 4.21 -10.74
C VAL A 76 -2.77 4.93 -11.44
N ASN A 77 -3.79 5.35 -10.69
CA ASN A 77 -4.94 6.06 -11.21
C ASN A 77 -4.78 7.56 -10.99
N TRP A 78 -4.69 8.31 -12.08
CA TRP A 78 -4.41 9.74 -12.06
C TRP A 78 -5.60 10.53 -12.60
N LYS A 79 -5.90 11.65 -11.95
CA LYS A 79 -6.89 12.63 -12.40
C LYS A 79 -6.19 13.96 -12.63
N LEU A 80 -6.45 14.59 -13.78
CA LEU A 80 -6.04 15.96 -14.05
C LEU A 80 -7.01 16.95 -13.39
#